data_AF-A0A7J5WY82-F1
#
_entry.id   AF-A0A7J5WY82-F1
#
_cell.length_a   1.000
_cell.length_b   1.000
_cell.length_c   1.000
_cell.angle_alpha   90.00
_cell.angle_beta   90.00
_cell.angle_gamma   90.00
#
_symmetry.space_group_name_H-M   'P 1'
#
loop_
_entity.id
_entity.type
_entity.pdbx_description
1 polymer ?
#
loop_
_entity_poly.entity_id
_entity_poly.type
_entity_poly.pdbx_seq_one_letter_code
_entity_poly.pdbx_strand_id
1 'polypeptide(L)'
;MIDPHVRDRLLLALLILDGFAVGLLSVAFAYQRFGGVALPVAALVAGLLNATLLWLAAGYTSSPVRYAPLGAWGVVVLIAGGLPGPGGDVILSTSGNYLVQTLLLLVLGIGPAAVLSWTHRLPEADD
;
A
#
# COMPACT_ATOMS: atom_id res chain seq x y z
N MET A 1 16.49 -10.34 26.59
CA MET A 1 16.91 -9.36 25.56
C MET A 1 16.87 -10.09 24.24
N ILE A 2 15.96 -9.73 23.32
CA ILE A 2 15.95 -10.33 21.97
C ILE A 2 17.15 -9.74 21.21
N ASP A 3 17.81 -10.55 20.39
CA ASP A 3 18.88 -10.11 19.50
C ASP A 3 18.38 -8.95 18.59
N PRO A 4 19.07 -7.79 18.54
CA PRO A 4 18.68 -6.66 17.70
C PRO A 4 18.34 -7.05 16.26
N HIS A 5 19.13 -7.92 15.63
CA HIS A 5 18.87 -8.34 14.25
C HIS A 5 17.58 -9.16 14.10
N VAL A 6 17.24 -9.95 15.12
CA VAL A 6 15.99 -10.72 15.15
C VAL A 6 14.80 -9.76 15.31
N ARG A 7 14.92 -8.76 16.18
CA ARG A 7 13.90 -7.73 16.37
C ARG A 7 13.62 -6.99 15.06
N ASP A 8 14.64 -6.53 14.36
CA ASP A 8 14.46 -5.70 13.16
C ASP A 8 13.82 -6.50 12.01
N ARG A 9 14.17 -7.78 11.88
CA ARG A 9 13.49 -8.71 10.95
C ARG A 9 12.02 -8.93 11.30
N LEU A 10 11.69 -9.04 12.59
CA LEU A 10 10.30 -9.18 13.04
C LEU A 10 9.50 -7.91 12.76
N LEU A 11 10.07 -6.73 13.02
CA LEU A 11 9.44 -5.44 12.71
C LEU A 11 9.21 -5.30 11.20
N LEU A 12 10.18 -5.66 10.37
CA LEU A 12 10.02 -5.66 8.92
C LEU A 12 8.91 -6.62 8.46
N ALA A 13 8.83 -7.82 9.03
CA ALA A 13 7.76 -8.76 8.75
C ALA A 13 6.37 -8.21 9.14
N LEU A 14 6.27 -7.49 10.25
CA LEU A 14 5.04 -6.81 10.68
C LEU A 14 4.67 -5.68 9.71
N LEU A 15 5.63 -4.88 9.24
CA LEU A 15 5.37 -3.85 8.23
C LEU A 15 4.86 -4.45 6.91
N ILE A 16 5.34 -5.64 6.53
CA ILE A 16 4.83 -6.36 5.35
C ILE A 16 3.37 -6.78 5.56
N LEU A 17 3.04 -7.29 6.75
CA LEU A 17 1.67 -7.63 7.11
C LEU A 17 0.77 -6.38 7.14
N ASP A 18 1.27 -5.25 7.62
CA ASP A 18 0.56 -3.98 7.60
C ASP A 18 0.31 -3.53 6.16
N GLY A 19 1.29 -3.67 5.25
CA GLY A 19 1.11 -3.41 3.82
C GLY A 19 -0.02 -4.25 3.20
N PHE A 20 -0.10 -5.54 3.56
CA PHE A 20 -1.21 -6.41 3.17
C PHE A 20 -2.55 -5.90 3.72
N ALA A 21 -2.63 -5.52 5.00
CA ALA A 21 -3.83 -4.98 5.61
C ALA A 21 -4.28 -3.66 4.96
N VAL A 22 -3.34 -2.76 4.68
CA VAL A 22 -3.60 -1.51 3.92
C VAL A 22 -4.15 -1.85 2.54
N GLY A 23 -3.64 -2.90 1.88
CA GLY A 23 -4.15 -3.37 0.59
C GLY A 23 -5.62 -3.79 0.66
N LEU A 24 -6.00 -4.56 1.68
CA LEU A 24 -7.38 -5.03 1.84
C LEU A 24 -8.33 -3.86 2.09
N LEU A 25 -7.97 -2.95 2.99
CA LEU A 25 -8.76 -1.76 3.28
C LEU A 25 -8.84 -0.82 2.06
N SER A 26 -7.75 -0.69 1.32
CA SER A 26 -7.69 0.10 0.09
C SER A 26 -8.73 -0.36 -0.93
N VAL A 27 -8.76 -1.67 -1.20
CA VAL A 27 -9.71 -2.29 -2.13
C VAL A 27 -11.15 -2.18 -1.61
N ALA A 28 -11.37 -2.48 -0.33
CA ALA A 28 -12.71 -2.47 0.29
C ALA A 28 -13.36 -1.07 0.28
N PHE A 29 -12.56 -0.01 0.43
CA PHE A 29 -13.06 1.36 0.54
C PHE A 29 -12.80 2.23 -0.71
N ALA A 30 -12.38 1.61 -1.83
CA ALA A 30 -12.00 2.33 -3.06
C ALA A 30 -13.12 3.24 -3.62
N TYR A 31 -14.38 2.84 -3.46
CA TYR A 31 -15.55 3.54 -4.02
C TYR A 31 -16.40 4.24 -2.96
N GLN A 32 -15.81 4.60 -1.83
CA GLN A 32 -16.54 5.27 -0.76
C GLN A 32 -17.15 6.60 -1.24
N ARG A 33 -18.43 6.78 -0.89
CA ARG A 33 -19.21 7.97 -1.23
C ARG A 33 -19.74 8.63 0.03
N PHE A 34 -19.74 9.95 0.02
CA PHE A 34 -20.30 10.78 1.07
C PHE A 34 -21.31 11.74 0.44
N GLY A 35 -22.58 11.67 0.88
CA GLY A 35 -23.65 12.47 0.28
C GLY A 35 -23.84 12.23 -1.23
N GLY A 36 -23.54 11.01 -1.72
CA GLY A 36 -23.61 10.64 -3.14
C GLY A 36 -22.36 10.97 -3.97
N VAL A 37 -21.45 11.79 -3.45
CA VAL A 37 -20.19 12.17 -4.12
C VAL A 37 -19.10 11.16 -3.80
N ALA A 38 -18.43 10.64 -4.84
CA ALA A 38 -17.27 9.78 -4.67
C ALA A 38 -16.05 10.62 -4.29
N LEU A 39 -15.41 10.29 -3.16
CA LEU A 39 -14.20 10.97 -2.69
C LEU A 39 -13.05 9.96 -2.60
N PRO A 40 -11.84 10.29 -3.08
CA PRO A 40 -10.70 9.36 -3.12
C PRO A 40 -10.01 9.23 -1.75
N VAL A 41 -10.78 9.14 -0.66
CA VAL A 41 -10.26 9.10 0.71
C VAL A 41 -9.36 7.88 0.90
N ALA A 42 -9.83 6.70 0.47
CA ALA A 42 -9.04 5.46 0.55
C ALA A 42 -7.72 5.58 -0.23
N ALA A 43 -7.73 6.20 -1.40
CA ALA A 43 -6.52 6.39 -2.23
C ALA A 43 -5.49 7.32 -1.56
N LEU A 44 -5.95 8.43 -0.97
CA LEU A 44 -5.09 9.37 -0.25
C LEU A 44 -4.50 8.73 1.01
N VAL A 45 -5.33 8.02 1.78
CA VAL A 45 -4.89 7.31 3.00
C VAL A 45 -3.91 6.20 2.64
N ALA A 46 -4.20 5.41 1.60
CA ALA A 46 -3.29 4.36 1.12
C ALA A 46 -1.92 4.93 0.74
N GLY A 47 -1.89 6.05 0.01
CA GLY A 47 -0.64 6.72 -0.35
C GLY A 47 0.18 7.16 0.85
N LEU A 48 -0.46 7.78 1.84
CA LEU A 48 0.19 8.20 3.08
C LEU A 48 0.72 7.00 3.87
N LEU A 49 -0.08 5.95 4.02
CA LEU A 49 0.30 4.74 4.76
C LEU A 49 1.44 4.00 4.06
N ASN A 50 1.37 3.79 2.75
CA ASN A 50 2.44 3.15 1.99
C ASN A 50 3.75 3.95 2.06
N ALA A 51 3.69 5.27 1.94
CA ALA A 51 4.85 6.13 2.15
C ALA A 51 5.46 5.97 3.55
N THR A 52 4.61 5.92 4.58
CA THR A 52 5.04 5.72 5.97
C THR A 52 5.66 4.35 6.17
N LEU A 53 5.04 3.29 5.65
CA LEU A 53 5.54 1.92 5.74
C LEU A 53 6.90 1.78 5.05
N LEU A 54 7.08 2.37 3.86
CA LEU A 54 8.38 2.39 3.19
C LEU A 54 9.42 3.16 4.00
N TRP A 55 9.05 4.33 4.53
CA TRP A 55 9.94 5.15 5.34
C TRP A 55 10.41 4.41 6.60
N LEU A 56 9.50 3.72 7.30
CA LEU A 56 9.83 2.89 8.45
C LEU A 56 10.70 1.69 8.06
N ALA A 57 10.34 0.97 6.98
CA ALA A 57 11.08 -0.19 6.51
C ALA A 57 12.52 0.17 6.08
N ALA A 58 12.71 1.35 5.49
CA ALA A 58 14.02 1.86 5.11
C ALA A 58 14.92 2.12 6.33
N GLY A 59 14.37 2.41 7.51
CA GLY A 59 15.16 2.56 8.74
C GLY A 59 15.74 1.25 9.26
N TYR A 60 15.25 0.09 8.80
CA TYR A 60 15.72 -1.24 9.21
C TYR A 60 16.56 -1.96 8.16
N THR A 61 16.55 -1.51 6.90
CA THR A 61 17.37 -2.14 5.85
C THR A 61 17.60 -1.25 4.63
N SER A 62 18.84 -1.23 4.15
CA SER A 62 19.22 -0.63 2.86
C SER A 62 18.92 -1.50 1.64
N SER A 63 18.52 -2.76 1.83
CA SER A 63 18.20 -3.71 0.76
C SER A 63 16.89 -3.37 0.05
N PRO A 64 16.65 -3.83 -1.21
CA PRO A 64 15.35 -3.74 -1.87
C PRO A 64 14.17 -4.32 -1.08
N VAL A 65 14.43 -5.16 -0.07
CA VAL A 65 13.40 -5.70 0.83
C VAL A 65 12.60 -4.60 1.54
N ARG A 66 13.11 -3.38 1.70
CA ARG A 66 12.34 -2.25 2.26
C ARG A 66 11.04 -1.92 1.52
N TYR A 67 10.93 -2.31 0.24
CA TYR A 67 9.71 -2.14 -0.55
C TYR A 67 8.69 -3.27 -0.37
N ALA A 68 9.01 -4.31 0.41
CA ALA A 68 8.12 -5.45 0.61
C ALA A 68 6.72 -5.09 1.15
N PRO A 69 6.54 -4.10 2.06
CA PRO A 69 5.21 -3.62 2.44
C PRO A 69 4.36 -3.10 1.27
N LEU A 70 4.97 -2.31 0.39
CA LEU A 70 4.30 -1.84 -0.85
C LEU A 70 4.01 -3.00 -1.79
N GLY A 71 4.94 -3.97 -1.87
CA GLY A 71 4.74 -5.19 -2.63
C GLY A 71 3.52 -5.97 -2.13
N ALA A 72 3.37 -6.14 -0.82
CA ALA A 72 2.22 -6.80 -0.21
C ALA A 72 0.91 -6.05 -0.50
N TRP A 73 0.91 -4.73 -0.37
CA TRP A 73 -0.22 -3.88 -0.78
C TRP A 73 -0.59 -4.11 -2.26
N GLY A 74 0.41 -4.08 -3.15
CA GLY A 74 0.21 -4.24 -4.59
C GLY A 74 -0.32 -5.63 -4.95
N VAL A 75 0.18 -6.68 -4.29
CA VAL A 75 -0.32 -8.04 -4.45
C VAL A 75 -1.81 -8.12 -4.08
N VAL A 76 -2.22 -7.51 -2.97
CA VAL A 76 -3.65 -7.48 -2.58
C VAL A 76 -4.48 -6.71 -3.58
N VAL A 77 -4.03 -5.53 -4.00
CA VAL A 77 -4.73 -4.71 -5.00
C VAL A 77 -4.92 -5.47 -6.33
N LEU A 78 -3.90 -6.19 -6.77
CA LEU A 78 -3.98 -6.99 -8.01
C LEU A 78 -4.86 -8.22 -7.85
N ILE A 79 -4.68 -8.99 -6.77
CA ILE A 79 -5.37 -10.26 -6.58
C ILE A 79 -6.80 -10.02 -6.09
N ALA A 80 -6.96 -9.40 -4.92
CA ALA A 80 -8.29 -9.18 -4.33
C ALA A 80 -9.08 -8.10 -5.09
N GLY A 81 -8.39 -7.09 -5.62
CA GLY A 81 -9.03 -6.02 -6.37
C GLY A 81 -9.29 -6.36 -7.83
N GLY A 82 -8.30 -6.95 -8.52
CA GLY A 82 -8.29 -7.07 -9.98
C GLY A 82 -8.73 -8.42 -10.54
N LEU A 83 -8.66 -9.51 -9.76
CA LEU A 83 -9.11 -10.82 -10.24
C LEU A 83 -10.60 -11.04 -9.95
N PRO A 84 -11.34 -11.69 -10.85
CA PRO A 84 -12.74 -12.03 -10.62
C PRO A 84 -12.85 -13.02 -9.47
N GLY A 85 -13.75 -12.71 -8.53
CA GLY A 85 -14.10 -13.62 -7.45
C GLY A 85 -14.95 -14.82 -7.92
N PRO A 86 -15.35 -15.71 -7.01
CA PRO A 86 -16.20 -16.87 -7.34
C PRO A 86 -17.53 -16.51 -8.02
N GLY A 87 -18.06 -15.31 -7.77
CA GLY A 87 -19.25 -14.77 -8.43
C GLY A 87 -18.99 -14.12 -9.79
N GLY A 88 -17.74 -14.04 -10.25
CA GLY A 88 -17.32 -13.35 -11.47
C GLY A 88 -17.11 -11.84 -11.29
N ASP A 89 -17.44 -11.28 -10.12
CA ASP A 89 -17.29 -9.86 -9.84
C ASP A 89 -15.82 -9.47 -9.60
N VAL A 90 -15.43 -8.32 -10.16
CA VAL A 90 -14.13 -7.68 -9.94
C VAL A 90 -14.35 -6.46 -9.05
N ILE A 91 -13.68 -6.41 -7.89
CA ILE A 91 -13.89 -5.33 -6.93
C ILE A 91 -13.39 -4.00 -7.48
N LEU A 92 -12.19 -3.95 -8.04
CA LEU A 92 -11.63 -2.77 -8.69
C LEU A 92 -12.02 -2.75 -10.17
N SER A 93 -13.26 -2.36 -10.43
CA SER A 93 -13.84 -2.22 -11.77
C SER A 93 -13.13 -1.15 -12.61
N THR A 94 -13.01 -1.46 -13.91
CA THR A 94 -12.54 -0.54 -14.96
C THR A 94 -13.70 0.06 -15.77
N SER A 95 -14.95 -0.19 -15.36
CA SER A 95 -16.12 0.44 -15.99
C SER A 95 -16.14 1.95 -15.74
N GLY A 96 -16.78 2.70 -16.64
CA GLY A 96 -16.70 4.17 -16.65
C GLY A 96 -17.06 4.87 -15.33
N ASN A 97 -17.95 4.28 -14.52
CA ASN A 97 -18.38 4.86 -13.24
C ASN A 97 -17.35 4.70 -12.10
N TYR A 98 -16.41 3.77 -12.25
CA TYR A 98 -15.46 3.35 -11.21
C TYR A 98 -13.99 3.51 -11.62
N LEU A 99 -13.72 3.64 -12.92
CA LEU A 99 -12.37 3.70 -13.49
C LEU A 99 -11.53 4.80 -12.85
N VAL A 100 -12.09 6.00 -12.66
CA VAL A 100 -11.34 7.13 -12.10
C VAL A 100 -10.89 6.82 -10.67
N GLN A 101 -11.77 6.27 -9.83
CA GLN A 101 -11.45 5.93 -8.45
C GLN A 101 -10.44 4.79 -8.38
N THR A 102 -10.56 3.78 -9.26
CA THR A 102 -9.58 2.69 -9.39
C THR A 102 -8.20 3.25 -9.75
N LEU A 103 -8.13 4.13 -10.76
CA LEU A 103 -6.86 4.74 -11.18
C LEU A 103 -6.28 5.65 -10.11
N LEU A 104 -7.12 6.42 -9.41
CA LEU A 104 -6.68 7.24 -8.28
C LEU A 104 -6.08 6.39 -7.17
N LEU A 105 -6.67 5.23 -6.86
CA LEU A 105 -6.11 4.30 -5.88
C LEU A 105 -4.72 3.80 -6.30
N LEU A 106 -4.55 3.40 -7.56
CA LEU A 106 -3.27 2.91 -8.06
C LEU A 106 -2.19 4.00 -8.05
N VAL A 107 -2.52 5.18 -8.57
CA VAL A 107 -1.57 6.29 -8.70
C VAL A 107 -1.25 6.88 -7.33
N LEU A 108 -2.25 7.21 -6.52
CA LEU A 108 -2.04 7.82 -5.21
C LEU A 108 -1.54 6.82 -4.17
N GLY A 109 -1.89 5.53 -4.29
CA GLY A 109 -1.40 4.48 -3.40
C GLY A 109 0.11 4.25 -3.49
N ILE A 110 0.71 4.46 -4.67
CA ILE A 110 2.16 4.31 -4.89
C ILE A 110 2.88 5.66 -4.89
N GLY A 111 2.24 6.70 -5.41
CA GLY A 111 2.85 7.99 -5.74
C GLY A 111 3.68 8.61 -4.62
N PRO A 112 3.15 8.82 -3.40
CA PRO A 112 3.90 9.41 -2.30
C PRO A 112 5.16 8.62 -1.93
N ALA A 113 5.09 7.30 -1.92
CA ALA A 113 6.24 6.45 -1.63
C ALA A 113 7.29 6.50 -2.75
N ALA A 114 6.86 6.56 -4.02
CA ALA A 114 7.75 6.76 -5.15
C ALA A 114 8.46 8.13 -5.08
N VAL A 115 7.74 9.20 -4.71
CA VAL A 115 8.32 10.53 -4.50
C VAL A 115 9.35 10.52 -3.37
N LEU A 116 9.04 9.89 -2.22
CA LEU A 116 10.01 9.77 -1.12
C LEU A 116 11.29 9.06 -1.55
N SER A 117 11.14 7.95 -2.28
CA SER A 117 12.27 7.18 -2.79
C SER A 117 13.09 7.97 -3.82
N TRP A 118 12.44 8.69 -4.73
CA TRP A 118 13.10 9.46 -5.79
C TRP A 118 13.80 10.71 -5.26
N THR A 119 13.21 11.35 -4.25
CA THR A 119 13.80 12.53 -3.61
C THR A 119 14.87 12.19 -2.57
N HIS A 120 15.22 10.91 -2.42
CA HIS A 120 16.21 10.41 -1.45
C HIS A 120 15.91 10.87 -0.01
N ARG A 121 14.62 10.91 0.36
CA ARG A 121 14.16 11.30 1.71
C ARG A 121 13.90 10.11 2.63
N LEU A 122 14.33 8.92 2.23
CA LEU A 122 14.29 7.74 3.08
C LEU A 122 15.41 7.84 4.13
N PRO A 123 15.18 7.37 5.37
CA PRO A 123 16.22 7.32 6.38
C PRO A 123 17.33 6.37 5.95
N GLU A 124 18.54 6.65 6.41
CA GLU A 124 19.63 5.68 6.38
C GLU A 124 19.31 4.56 7.37
N ALA A 125 19.59 3.33 6.96
CA ALA A 125 19.34 2.18 7.79
C ALA A 125 20.48 2.01 8.78
N ASP A 126 20.16 1.57 10.01
CA ASP A 126 21.13 1.33 11.08
C ASP A 126 21.91 -0.01 10.88
N ASP A 127 22.23 -0.37 9.63
CA ASP A 127 22.84 -1.67 9.23
C ASP A 127 24.33 -1.81 9.60
#